data_AF-A0A0Q9TJ04-F1
#
_entry.id   AF-A0A0Q9TJ04-F1
#
_cell.length_a   1.000
_cell.length_b   1.000
_cell.length_c   1.000
_cell.angle_alpha   90.00
_cell.angle_beta   90.00
_cell.angle_gamma   90.00
#
_symmetry.space_group_name_H-M   'P 1'
#
loop_
_entity.id
_entity.type
_entity.pdbx_description
1 polymer ?
#
loop_
_entity_poly.entity_id
_entity_poly.type
_entity_poly.pdbx_seq_one_letter_code
_entity_poly.pdbx_strand_id
1 'polypeptide(L)'
;MDAGARQRLLEAQRAETEALRKVETAGKGCARARDRLAAADAKLLEAQRSLVHTSGVTRAALLLGTDEATLRRDLRRADQVDTSDTPTTA
;
A
#
# COMPACT_ATOMS: atom_id res chain seq x y z
N MET A 1 41.54 -0.36 -35.20
CA MET A 1 40.93 -0.05 -33.88
C MET A 1 39.41 -0.02 -34.04
N ASP A 2 38.72 -0.82 -33.25
CA ASP A 2 37.33 -1.26 -33.47
C ASP A 2 36.26 -0.20 -33.21
N ALA A 3 36.03 0.67 -34.21
CA ALA A 3 34.93 1.63 -34.18
C ALA A 3 33.56 0.97 -33.91
N GLY A 4 33.33 -0.24 -34.44
CA GLY A 4 32.09 -1.01 -34.23
C GLY A 4 31.95 -1.61 -32.83
N ALA A 5 33.05 -1.87 -32.11
CA ALA A 5 32.98 -2.32 -30.72
C ALA A 5 32.61 -1.16 -29.78
N ARG A 6 33.19 0.03 -30.03
CA ARG A 6 32.88 1.25 -29.28
C ARG A 6 31.42 1.68 -29.45
N GLN A 7 30.90 1.61 -30.67
CA GLN A 7 29.51 1.96 -30.95
C GLN A 7 28.52 1.03 -30.23
N ARG A 8 28.74 -0.29 -30.28
CA ARG A 8 27.91 -1.28 -29.57
C ARG A 8 27.93 -1.09 -28.05
N LEU A 9 29.09 -0.74 -27.48
CA LEU A 9 29.19 -0.43 -26.06
C LEU A 9 28.35 0.79 -25.67
N LEU A 10 28.39 1.86 -26.48
CA LEU A 10 27.59 3.07 -26.23
C LEU A 10 26.09 2.77 -26.33
N GLU A 11 25.68 1.94 -27.28
CA GLU A 11 24.28 1.51 -27.43
C GLU A 11 23.83 0.67 -26.23
N ALA A 12 24.67 -0.26 -25.76
CA ALA A 12 24.40 -1.06 -24.58
C ALA A 12 24.25 -0.19 -23.31
N GLN A 13 25.16 0.78 -23.10
CA GLN A 13 25.10 1.71 -21.97
C GLN A 13 23.85 2.59 -21.99
N ARG A 14 23.41 3.02 -23.18
CA ARG A 14 22.16 3.78 -23.35
C ARG A 14 20.94 2.92 -23.00
N ALA A 15 20.90 1.69 -23.51
CA ALA A 15 19.81 0.75 -23.21
C ALA A 15 19.75 0.43 -21.71
N GLU A 16 20.90 0.22 -21.06
CA GLU A 16 20.99 0.01 -19.61
C GLU A 16 20.47 1.21 -18.82
N THR A 17 20.92 2.42 -19.18
CA THR A 17 20.45 3.66 -18.53
C THR A 17 18.92 3.84 -18.67
N GLU A 18 18.38 3.54 -19.85
CA GLU A 18 16.94 3.60 -20.09
C GLU A 18 16.18 2.55 -19.26
N ALA A 19 16.70 1.32 -19.18
CA ALA A 19 16.12 0.27 -18.36
C ALA A 19 16.11 0.65 -16.87
N LEU A 20 17.22 1.20 -16.35
CA LEU A 20 17.31 1.67 -14.97
C LEU A 20 16.28 2.77 -14.68
N ARG A 21 16.12 3.74 -15.59
CA ARG A 21 15.09 4.80 -15.44
C ARG A 21 13.67 4.24 -15.43
N LYS A 22 13.38 3.23 -16.26
CA LYS A 22 12.07 2.56 -16.29
C LYS A 22 11.80 1.84 -14.97
N VAL A 23 12.78 1.12 -14.43
CA VAL A 23 12.66 0.44 -13.13
C VAL A 23 12.45 1.45 -12.01
N GLU A 24 13.21 2.54 -11.97
CA GLU A 24 13.04 3.59 -10.96
C GLU A 24 11.63 4.21 -11.01
N THR A 25 11.13 4.47 -12.23
CA THR A 25 9.79 5.01 -12.45
C THR A 25 8.71 4.02 -11.98
N ALA A 26 8.87 2.73 -12.31
CA ALA A 26 7.98 1.67 -11.83
C ALA A 26 8.01 1.58 -10.30
N GLY A 27 9.19 1.66 -9.69
CA GLY A 27 9.36 1.67 -8.23
C GLY A 27 8.62 2.83 -7.56
N LYS A 28 8.74 4.05 -8.13
CA LYS A 28 7.97 5.23 -7.69
C LYS A 28 6.46 5.03 -7.85
N GLY A 29 6.03 4.38 -8.94
CA GLY A 29 4.63 4.02 -9.18
C GLY A 29 4.10 3.06 -8.12
N CYS A 30 4.85 2.00 -7.81
CA CYS A 30 4.50 1.03 -6.78
C CYS A 30 4.43 1.67 -5.39
N ALA A 31 5.37 2.54 -5.03
CA ALA A 31 5.32 3.27 -3.77
C ALA A 31 4.04 4.09 -3.64
N ARG A 32 3.72 4.91 -4.66
CA ARG A 32 2.49 5.70 -4.69
C ARG A 32 1.22 4.85 -4.61
N ALA A 33 1.20 3.69 -5.27
CA ALA A 33 0.07 2.77 -5.21
C ALA A 33 -0.10 2.19 -3.80
N ARG A 34 0.99 1.84 -3.11
CA ARG A 34 0.96 1.39 -1.72
C ARG A 34 0.45 2.48 -0.78
N ASP A 35 0.92 3.72 -0.94
CA ASP A 35 0.45 4.84 -0.12
C ASP A 35 -1.05 5.09 -0.31
N ARG A 36 -1.53 5.02 -1.56
CA ARG A 36 -2.96 5.16 -1.87
C ARG A 36 -3.80 4.02 -1.29
N LEU A 37 -3.28 2.79 -1.35
CA LEU A 37 -3.95 1.63 -0.76
C LEU A 37 -4.05 1.78 0.75
N ALA A 38 -2.95 2.12 1.43
CA ALA A 38 -2.94 2.37 2.86
C ALA A 38 -3.92 3.48 3.27
N ALA A 39 -3.98 4.57 2.52
CA ALA A 39 -4.94 5.64 2.76
C ALA A 39 -6.40 5.21 2.50
N ALA A 40 -6.65 4.33 1.54
CA ALA A 40 -7.97 3.77 1.28
C ALA A 40 -8.40 2.80 2.39
N ASP A 41 -7.48 1.96 2.87
CA ASP A 41 -7.71 1.02 3.96
C ASP A 41 -8.04 1.76 5.27
N ALA A 42 -7.30 2.85 5.57
CA ALA A 42 -7.60 3.70 6.73
C ALA A 42 -9.00 4.33 6.65
N LYS A 43 -9.41 4.81 5.48
CA LYS A 43 -10.76 5.36 5.27
C LYS A 43 -11.84 4.29 5.40
N LEU A 44 -11.59 3.09 4.86
CA LEU A 44 -12.50 1.96 4.98
C LEU A 44 -12.69 1.57 6.44
N LEU A 45 -11.60 1.49 7.20
CA LEU A 45 -11.63 1.19 8.62
C LEU A 45 -12.46 2.20 9.40
N GLU A 46 -12.23 3.50 9.15
CA GLU A 46 -13.00 4.56 9.80
C GLU A 46 -14.50 4.47 9.47
N ALA A 47 -14.84 4.20 8.21
CA ALA A 47 -16.22 3.99 7.81
C ALA A 47 -16.83 2.74 8.49
N GLN A 48 -16.07 1.66 8.64
CA GLN A 48 -16.50 0.46 9.36
C GLN A 48 -16.72 0.73 10.85
N ARG A 49 -15.81 1.45 11.51
CA ARG A 49 -15.95 1.89 12.92
C ARG A 49 -17.21 2.73 13.09
N SER A 50 -17.42 3.71 12.23
CA SER A 50 -18.62 4.57 12.25
C SER A 50 -19.91 3.78 12.02
N LEU A 51 -19.90 2.82 11.09
CA LEU A 51 -21.05 1.95 10.85
C LEU A 51 -21.36 1.06 12.07
N VAL A 52 -20.34 0.48 12.70
CA VAL A 52 -20.52 -0.31 13.93
C VAL A 52 -21.03 0.55 15.07
N HIS A 53 -20.51 1.78 15.21
CA HIS A 53 -20.96 2.72 16.24
C HIS A 53 -22.43 3.10 16.08
N THR A 54 -22.88 3.36 14.84
CA THR A 54 -24.26 3.81 14.56
C THR A 54 -25.27 2.66 14.53
N SER A 55 -24.90 1.50 13.97
CA SER A 55 -25.84 0.41 13.68
C SER A 55 -25.69 -0.80 14.61
N GLY A 56 -24.64 -0.84 15.42
CA GLY A 56 -24.25 -2.02 16.18
C GLY A 56 -23.54 -3.06 15.31
N VAL A 57 -22.68 -3.86 15.95
CA VAL A 57 -21.76 -4.77 15.25
C VAL A 57 -22.45 -5.86 14.44
N THR A 58 -23.58 -6.41 14.93
CA THR A 58 -24.33 -7.47 14.24
C THR A 58 -24.96 -6.96 12.95
N ARG A 59 -25.59 -5.78 12.97
CA ARG A 59 -26.19 -5.18 11.77
C ARG A 59 -25.13 -4.70 10.79
N ALA A 60 -24.04 -4.12 11.29
CA ALA A 60 -22.91 -3.73 10.45
C ALA A 60 -22.30 -4.94 9.72
N ALA A 61 -22.13 -6.08 10.40
CA ALA A 61 -21.63 -7.31 9.79
C ALA A 61 -22.53 -7.79 8.64
N LEU A 62 -23.85 -7.77 8.83
CA LEU A 62 -24.82 -8.08 7.78
C LEU A 62 -24.72 -7.12 6.58
N LEU A 63 -24.63 -5.81 6.83
CA LEU A 63 -24.54 -4.79 5.77
C LEU A 63 -23.24 -4.89 4.97
N LEU A 64 -22.15 -5.29 5.61
CA LEU A 64 -20.84 -5.48 4.98
C LEU A 64 -20.69 -6.87 4.36
N GLY A 65 -21.66 -7.78 4.56
CA GLY A 65 -21.59 -9.15 4.07
C GLY A 65 -20.48 -9.98 4.71
N THR A 66 -20.16 -9.71 5.99
CA THR A 66 -19.09 -10.38 6.73
C THR A 66 -19.64 -11.05 8.00
N ASP A 67 -18.88 -11.96 8.59
CA ASP A 67 -19.19 -12.49 9.91
C ASP A 67 -18.83 -11.49 11.02
N GLU A 68 -19.66 -11.44 12.06
CA GLU A 68 -19.44 -10.56 13.22
C GLU A 68 -18.08 -10.80 13.90
N ALA A 69 -17.65 -12.06 13.98
CA ALA A 69 -16.37 -12.43 14.55
C ALA A 69 -15.19 -11.88 13.74
N THR A 70 -15.32 -11.89 12.40
CA THR A 70 -14.32 -11.36 11.47
C THR A 70 -14.26 -9.84 11.59
N LEU A 71 -15.41 -9.16 11.54
CA LEU A 71 -15.49 -7.71 11.72
C LEU A 71 -14.87 -7.26 13.05
N ARG A 72 -15.19 -7.92 14.16
CA ARG A 72 -14.56 -7.62 15.47
C ARG A 72 -13.07 -7.88 15.50
N ARG A 73 -12.59 -8.92 14.81
CA ARG A 73 -11.16 -9.24 14.76
C ARG A 73 -10.41 -8.17 13.98
N ASP A 74 -10.96 -7.77 12.84
CA ASP A 74 -10.33 -6.80 11.94
C ASP A 74 -10.27 -5.42 12.57
N LEU A 75 -11.35 -4.97 13.21
CA LEU A 75 -11.36 -3.71 13.97
C LEU A 75 -10.34 -3.72 15.12
N ARG A 76 -10.29 -4.80 15.92
CA ARG A 76 -9.31 -4.91 17.02
C ARG A 76 -7.87 -5.01 16.55
N ARG A 77 -7.63 -5.65 15.40
CA ARG A 77 -6.29 -5.73 14.82
C ARG A 77 -5.85 -4.36 14.35
N ALA A 78 -6.75 -3.60 13.72
CA ALA A 78 -6.45 -2.26 13.26
C ALA A 78 -6.18 -1.28 14.43
N ASP A 79 -6.93 -1.38 15.54
CA ASP A 79 -6.67 -0.61 16.76
C ASP A 79 -5.28 -0.91 17.35
N GLN A 80 -4.79 -2.16 17.23
CA GLN A 80 -3.46 -2.55 17.70
C GLN A 80 -2.34 -2.02 16.79
N VAL A 81 -2.56 -1.93 15.48
CA VAL A 81 -1.58 -1.36 14.55
C VAL A 81 -1.41 0.15 14.78
N ASP A 82 -2.50 0.88 15.04
CA ASP A 82 -2.46 2.32 15.36
C ASP A 82 -1.66 2.62 16.65
N THR A 83 -1.63 1.70 17.62
CA THR A 83 -0.91 1.90 18.90
C THR A 83 0.59 1.60 18.80
N SER A 84 1.02 0.71 17.89
CA SER A 84 2.43 0.35 17.70
C SER A 84 3.28 1.39 16.96
N ASP A 85 2.67 2.32 16.21
CA ASP A 85 3.38 3.36 15.45
C ASP A 85 3.61 4.67 16.23
N THR A 86 3.32 4.70 17.53
CA THR A 86 3.70 5.86 18.37
C THR A 86 5.20 5.81 18.69
N PRO A 87 6.02 6.77 18.22
CA PRO A 87 7.42 6.82 18.63
C PRO A 87 7.45 7.17 20.11
N THR A 88 8.00 6.26 20.92
CA THR A 88 8.41 6.56 22.29
C THR A 88 9.57 7.55 22.20
N THR A 89 9.24 8.84 22.22
CA THR A 89 10.22 9.90 22.47
C THR A 89 10.54 9.86 23.96
N ALA A 90 11.67 9.25 24.29
CA ALA A 90 12.32 9.36 25.60
C ALA A 90 13.33 10.52 25.59
#